data_AF-A0A0F9PZQ4-F1
#
_entry.id   AF-A0A0F9PZQ4-F1
#
_cell.length_a   1.000
_cell.length_b   1.000
_cell.length_c   1.000
_cell.angle_alpha   90.00
_cell.angle_beta   90.00
_cell.angle_gamma   90.00
#
_symmetry.space_group_name_H-M   'P 1'
#
loop_
_entity.id
_entity.type
_entity.pdbx_description
1 polymer ?
#
loop_
_entity_poly.entity_id
_entity_poly.type
_entity_poly.pdbx_seq_one_letter_code
_entity_poly.pdbx_strand_id
1 'polypeptide(L)'
;MENDKKIYAAMVAIMREVVVIGKDQENKSQNFKYRSIDDVYSSMHTLLAKHGVFMTPEVIDIQREERKSIKGNTLIYSMVRVRYTYWADDGSSVQCVGIGEGMDSGDKSVNKAMAGAHKYMITQTFIIPTSDPKDPDADSHEVQTRAKAEPNKPEPRPAPEQAAAPTNGDTASKPQKSAIFAIEKRFEGKPWYTGEPGFFDHVASGLLGRPISSHDDLTKNEASRVIDFYQALKDGDSEAAGQVEGWLIGKAS
;
A
#
# COMPACT_ATOMS: atom_id res chain seq x y z
N MET A 1 -3.94 -17.86 37.28
CA MET A 1 -3.60 -16.44 37.52
C MET A 1 -3.32 -15.84 36.16
N GLU A 2 -4.25 -15.06 35.62
CA GLU A 2 -4.17 -14.48 34.27
C GLU A 2 -3.82 -12.98 34.33
N ASN A 3 -3.32 -12.53 35.50
CA ASN A 3 -3.41 -11.13 35.92
C ASN A 3 -2.09 -10.35 35.97
N ASP A 4 -0.97 -10.89 35.49
CA ASP A 4 0.34 -10.21 35.58
C ASP A 4 1.04 -10.07 34.22
N LYS A 5 0.32 -9.62 33.17
CA LYS A 5 0.99 -9.19 31.94
C LYS A 5 1.53 -7.77 32.13
N LYS A 6 2.83 -7.63 32.41
CA LYS A 6 3.45 -6.32 32.66
C LYS A 6 3.34 -5.36 31.47
N ILE A 7 3.32 -5.87 30.24
CA ILE A 7 3.37 -5.02 29.03
C ILE A 7 2.29 -3.95 29.01
N TYR A 8 1.04 -4.28 29.37
CA TYR A 8 -0.05 -3.30 29.34
C TYR A 8 0.13 -2.23 30.40
N ALA A 9 0.54 -2.61 31.61
CA ALA A 9 0.83 -1.66 32.67
C ALA A 9 2.01 -0.75 32.32
N ALA A 10 3.07 -1.31 31.73
CA ALA A 10 4.25 -0.58 31.27
C ALA A 10 3.90 0.41 30.14
N MET A 11 3.08 0.02 29.17
CA MET A 11 2.63 0.92 28.10
C MET A 11 1.77 2.08 28.64
N VAL A 12 0.89 1.83 29.60
CA VAL A 12 0.13 2.90 30.29
C VAL A 12 1.08 3.83 31.06
N ALA A 13 2.11 3.29 31.72
CA ALA A 13 3.11 4.10 32.41
C ALA A 13 3.92 4.97 31.44
N ILE A 14 4.31 4.44 30.28
CA ILE A 14 4.94 5.22 29.21
C ILE A 14 4.01 6.34 28.76
N MET A 15 2.75 6.07 28.41
CA MET A 15 1.81 7.09 27.95
C MET A 15 1.62 8.25 28.94
N ARG A 16 1.70 7.99 30.25
CA ARG A 16 1.62 9.04 31.29
C ARG A 16 2.81 9.98 31.30
N GLU A 17 3.96 9.55 30.77
CA GLU A 17 5.21 10.30 30.75
C GLU A 17 5.59 10.84 29.36
N VAL A 18 4.94 10.35 28.31
CA VAL A 18 5.15 10.84 26.93
C VAL A 18 4.91 12.34 26.88
N VAL A 19 5.88 13.04 26.28
CA VAL A 19 5.82 14.48 26.08
C VAL A 19 5.49 14.81 24.63
N VAL A 20 5.09 16.06 24.40
CA VAL A 20 4.88 16.61 23.07
C VAL A 20 6.18 16.54 22.26
N ILE A 21 6.10 16.07 21.02
CA ILE A 21 7.23 16.09 20.07
C ILE A 21 6.98 17.16 19.01
N GLY A 22 7.92 18.11 18.88
CA GLY A 22 7.84 19.27 17.98
C GLY A 22 8.32 19.01 16.55
N LYS A 23 7.96 19.90 15.61
CA LYS A 23 8.52 19.91 14.24
C LYS A 23 9.83 20.71 14.23
N ASP A 24 10.89 20.11 14.74
CA ASP A 24 12.18 20.80 14.89
C ASP A 24 13.06 20.68 13.64
N GLN A 25 12.70 19.82 12.68
CA GLN A 25 13.43 19.62 11.44
C GLN A 25 12.79 20.35 10.26
N GLU A 26 13.61 20.74 9.29
CA GLU A 26 13.18 21.47 8.10
C GLU A 26 13.68 20.79 6.82
N ASN A 27 12.77 20.50 5.89
CA ASN A 27 13.13 20.12 4.54
C ASN A 27 13.34 21.39 3.71
N LYS A 28 14.59 21.85 3.61
CA LYS A 28 14.95 23.07 2.89
C LYS A 28 14.59 23.04 1.39
N SER A 29 14.51 21.86 0.78
CA SER A 29 14.20 21.73 -0.65
C SER A 29 12.72 21.93 -0.95
N GLN A 30 11.83 21.60 -0.02
CA GLN A 30 10.38 21.68 -0.18
C GLN A 30 9.75 22.66 0.83
N ASN A 31 10.58 23.35 1.61
CA ASN A 31 10.25 24.40 2.55
C ASN A 31 9.13 24.03 3.55
N PHE A 32 9.20 22.83 4.14
CA PHE A 32 8.27 22.42 5.19
C PHE A 32 9.01 21.86 6.41
N LYS A 33 8.41 22.04 7.59
CA LYS A 33 8.92 21.47 8.84
C LYS A 33 8.33 20.09 9.11
N TYR A 34 9.12 19.19 9.67
CA TYR A 34 8.71 17.82 9.97
C TYR A 34 9.30 17.31 11.28
N ARG A 35 8.69 16.23 11.79
CA ARG A 35 9.23 15.41 12.88
C ARG A 35 10.07 14.31 12.27
N SER A 36 11.36 14.28 12.58
CA SER A 36 12.20 13.16 12.17
C SER A 36 11.90 11.92 13.00
N ILE A 37 12.29 10.77 12.48
CA ILE A 37 12.26 9.53 13.26
C ILE A 37 13.23 9.61 14.45
N ASP A 38 14.34 10.35 14.31
CA ASP A 38 15.34 10.50 15.37
C ASP A 38 14.76 11.28 16.57
N ASP A 39 13.98 12.34 16.33
CA ASP A 39 13.28 13.07 17.40
C ASP A 39 12.33 12.14 18.17
N VAL A 40 11.62 11.26 17.46
CA VAL A 40 10.74 10.25 18.06
C VAL A 40 11.54 9.23 18.86
N TYR A 41 12.64 8.73 18.32
CA TYR A 41 13.49 7.77 19.02
C TYR A 41 14.14 8.37 20.27
N SER A 42 14.67 9.58 20.21
CA SER A 42 15.28 10.23 21.37
C SER A 42 14.27 10.43 22.51
N SER A 43 13.02 10.82 22.19
CA SER A 43 11.96 10.96 23.18
C SER A 43 11.53 9.60 23.77
N MET A 44 11.33 8.60 22.91
CA MET A 44 10.77 7.33 23.32
C MET A 44 11.78 6.36 23.92
N HIS A 45 13.05 6.43 23.53
CA HIS A 45 14.09 5.51 24.01
C HIS A 45 14.22 5.54 25.53
N THR A 46 14.29 6.74 26.12
CA THR A 46 14.38 6.89 27.58
C THR A 46 13.18 6.30 28.30
N LEU A 47 11.96 6.50 27.78
CA LEU A 47 10.73 5.99 28.38
C LEU A 47 10.61 4.47 28.26
N LEU A 48 10.89 3.93 27.07
CA LEU A 48 10.87 2.50 26.81
C LEU A 48 11.89 1.77 27.70
N ALA A 49 13.12 2.28 27.78
CA ALA A 49 14.16 1.72 28.64
C ALA A 49 13.78 1.79 30.13
N LYS A 50 13.26 2.94 30.59
CA LYS A 50 12.82 3.14 31.99
C LYS A 50 11.74 2.14 32.41
N HIS A 51 10.79 1.84 31.52
CA HIS A 51 9.66 0.95 31.79
C HIS A 51 9.90 -0.50 31.34
N GLY A 52 11.13 -0.85 30.95
CA GLY A 52 11.51 -2.22 30.59
C GLY A 52 10.81 -2.75 29.33
N VAL A 53 10.50 -1.87 28.37
CA VAL A 53 9.85 -2.22 27.11
C VAL A 53 10.85 -2.13 25.97
N PHE A 54 10.93 -3.17 25.15
CA PHE A 54 11.68 -3.15 23.89
C PHE A 54 10.77 -3.57 22.73
N MET A 55 11.27 -3.41 21.51
CA MET A 55 10.48 -3.68 20.31
C MET A 55 11.28 -4.44 19.25
N THR A 56 10.60 -5.36 18.57
CA THR A 56 11.16 -6.13 17.44
C THR A 56 10.31 -5.93 16.17
N PRO A 57 10.92 -5.58 15.02
CA PRO A 57 10.23 -5.53 13.74
C PRO A 57 10.25 -6.89 13.01
N GLU A 58 9.18 -7.19 12.28
CA GLU A 58 9.06 -8.30 11.34
C GLU A 58 8.45 -7.75 10.05
N VAL A 59 9.20 -7.79 8.95
CA VAL A 59 8.69 -7.36 7.64
C VAL A 59 7.76 -8.45 7.10
N ILE A 60 6.49 -8.10 6.92
CA ILE A 60 5.45 -9.01 6.44
C ILE A 60 5.40 -8.98 4.92
N ASP A 61 5.49 -7.78 4.33
CA ASP A 61 5.37 -7.57 2.88
C ASP A 61 6.20 -6.37 2.43
N ILE A 62 6.72 -6.45 1.21
CA ILE A 62 7.39 -5.36 0.50
C ILE A 62 6.89 -5.32 -0.93
N GLN A 63 6.27 -4.20 -1.31
CA GLN A 63 5.93 -3.88 -2.68
C GLN A 63 6.89 -2.82 -3.21
N ARG A 64 7.33 -2.98 -4.45
CA ARG A 64 8.26 -2.04 -5.10
C ARG A 64 7.84 -1.77 -6.53
N GLU A 65 7.77 -0.50 -6.87
CA GLU A 65 7.41 0.00 -8.19
C GLU A 65 8.49 0.97 -8.68
N GLU A 66 8.72 0.98 -9.99
CA GLU A 66 9.46 2.05 -10.64
C GLU A 66 8.49 3.04 -11.28
N ARG A 67 8.70 4.32 -11.01
CA ARG A 67 7.93 5.44 -11.55
C ARG A 67 8.88 6.39 -12.28
N LYS A 68 8.36 7.18 -13.20
CA LYS A 68 9.11 8.28 -13.83
C LYS A 68 8.74 9.59 -13.15
N SER A 69 9.75 10.36 -12.76
CA SER A 69 9.55 11.74 -12.33
C SER A 69 9.12 12.61 -13.52
N ILE A 70 8.61 13.82 -13.23
CA ILE A 70 8.26 14.82 -14.26
C ILE A 70 9.46 15.15 -15.17
N LYS A 71 10.69 14.98 -14.67
CA LYS A 71 11.94 15.22 -15.42
C LYS A 71 12.49 13.97 -16.11
N GLY A 72 11.74 12.86 -16.14
CA GLY A 72 12.13 11.61 -16.80
C GLY A 72 13.04 10.67 -15.98
N ASN A 73 13.53 11.10 -14.82
CA ASN A 73 14.35 10.25 -13.94
C ASN A 73 13.54 9.09 -13.35
N THR A 74 14.16 7.91 -13.21
CA THR A 74 13.56 6.79 -12.47
C THR A 74 13.47 7.11 -10.98
N LEU A 75 12.30 6.83 -10.41
CA LEU A 75 12.00 6.87 -8.99
C LEU A 75 11.55 5.47 -8.58
N ILE A 76 12.10 4.98 -7.48
CA ILE A 76 11.68 3.75 -6.87
C ILE A 76 10.72 4.09 -5.75
N TYR A 77 9.51 3.55 -5.83
CA TYR A 77 8.50 3.61 -4.81
C TYR A 77 8.45 2.28 -4.08
N SER A 78 8.48 2.30 -2.76
CA SER A 78 8.38 1.11 -1.92
C SER A 78 7.28 1.30 -0.89
N MET A 79 6.41 0.30 -0.77
CA MET A 79 5.48 0.16 0.35
C MET A 79 5.91 -1.05 1.17
N VAL A 80 6.01 -0.89 2.49
CA VAL A 80 6.38 -1.96 3.42
C VAL A 80 5.29 -2.13 4.45
N ARG A 81 4.94 -3.38 4.73
CA ARG A 81 4.05 -3.74 5.83
C ARG A 81 4.88 -4.44 6.90
N VAL A 82 4.89 -3.89 8.10
CA VAL A 82 5.79 -4.35 9.18
C VAL A 82 4.96 -4.63 10.42
N ARG A 83 5.10 -5.82 10.98
CA ARG A 83 4.62 -6.12 12.33
C ARG A 83 5.66 -5.66 13.32
N TYR A 84 5.24 -4.87 14.30
CA TYR A 84 6.04 -4.52 15.44
C TYR A 84 5.48 -5.20 16.67
N THR A 85 6.36 -5.86 17.43
CA THR A 85 6.01 -6.45 18.72
C THR A 85 6.70 -5.70 19.83
N TYR A 86 5.92 -5.17 20.76
CA TYR A 86 6.41 -4.62 22.02
C TYR A 86 6.49 -5.73 23.05
N TRP A 87 7.59 -5.80 23.78
CA TRP A 87 7.87 -6.83 24.77
C TRP A 87 8.22 -6.19 26.11
N ALA A 88 7.72 -6.77 27.19
CA ALA A 88 8.19 -6.51 28.54
C ALA A 88 9.19 -7.58 28.99
N ASP A 89 9.88 -7.32 30.10
CA ASP A 89 10.89 -8.21 30.68
C ASP A 89 10.35 -9.57 31.18
N ASP A 90 9.05 -9.70 31.38
CA ASP A 90 8.34 -10.93 31.74
C ASP A 90 7.93 -11.77 30.52
N GLY A 91 8.24 -11.30 29.30
CA GLY A 91 7.88 -11.95 28.04
C GLY A 91 6.46 -11.64 27.56
N SER A 92 5.67 -10.86 28.32
CA SER A 92 4.38 -10.39 27.84
C SER A 92 4.56 -9.40 26.69
N SER A 93 3.65 -9.43 25.71
CA SER A 93 3.77 -8.62 24.50
C SER A 93 2.45 -8.17 23.91
N VAL A 94 2.55 -7.13 23.07
CA VAL A 94 1.47 -6.67 22.19
C VAL A 94 2.02 -6.41 20.80
N GLN A 95 1.22 -6.73 19.79
CA GLN A 95 1.58 -6.58 18.39
C GLN A 95 0.76 -5.49 17.73
N CYS A 96 1.38 -4.79 16.80
CA CYS A 96 0.70 -3.87 15.89
C CYS A 96 1.33 -3.99 14.50
N VAL A 97 0.60 -3.56 13.48
CA VAL A 97 1.09 -3.59 12.10
C VAL A 97 1.07 -2.18 11.55
N GLY A 98 2.24 -1.70 11.15
CA GLY A 98 2.44 -0.41 10.50
C GLY A 98 2.64 -0.59 9.00
N ILE A 99 2.18 0.39 8.24
CA ILE A 99 2.48 0.51 6.81
C ILE A 99 3.36 1.75 6.64
N GLY A 100 4.39 1.61 5.81
CA GLY A 100 5.28 2.70 5.47
C GLY A 100 5.49 2.79 3.98
N GLU A 101 5.64 4.02 3.50
CA GLU A 101 5.86 4.33 2.10
C GLU A 101 7.12 5.16 1.95
N GLY A 102 7.89 4.87 0.90
CA GLY A 102 9.16 5.52 0.66
C GLY A 102 9.44 5.65 -0.82
N MET A 103 9.85 6.85 -1.23
CA MET A 103 10.23 7.14 -2.60
C MET A 103 11.67 7.66 -2.65
N ASP A 104 12.47 7.08 -3.53
CA ASP A 104 13.87 7.46 -3.72
C ASP A 104 14.31 7.24 -5.17
N SER A 105 15.20 8.08 -5.70
CA SER A 105 15.76 7.89 -7.05
C SER A 105 16.92 6.87 -7.09
N GLY A 106 17.38 6.41 -5.92
CA GLY A 106 18.42 5.41 -5.75
C GLY A 106 17.96 4.26 -4.86
N ASP A 107 18.81 3.81 -3.96
CA ASP A 107 18.65 2.56 -3.19
C ASP A 107 17.89 2.73 -1.86
N LYS A 108 17.43 3.93 -1.51
CA LYS A 108 16.92 4.24 -0.16
C LYS A 108 15.40 4.19 -0.01
N SER A 109 14.66 3.73 -1.02
CA SER A 109 13.18 3.72 -0.99
C SER A 109 12.64 2.88 0.18
N VAL A 110 13.17 1.66 0.38
CA VAL A 110 12.77 0.77 1.47
C VAL A 110 13.15 1.34 2.84
N ASN A 111 14.34 1.92 2.98
CA ASN A 111 14.76 2.53 4.26
C ASN A 111 13.85 3.70 4.64
N LYS A 112 13.45 4.52 3.67
CA LYS A 112 12.45 5.59 3.88
C LYS A 112 11.09 5.03 4.28
N ALA A 113 10.66 3.96 3.62
CA ALA A 113 9.40 3.29 3.93
C ALA A 113 9.41 2.72 5.37
N MET A 114 10.46 2.00 5.75
CA MET A 114 10.64 1.45 7.11
C MET A 114 10.68 2.55 8.18
N ALA A 115 11.36 3.67 7.92
CA ALA A 115 11.37 4.82 8.83
C ALA A 115 9.97 5.45 8.97
N GLY A 116 9.23 5.55 7.87
CA GLY A 116 7.83 5.99 7.86
C GLY A 116 6.93 5.08 8.71
N ALA A 117 6.96 3.78 8.45
CA ALA A 117 6.19 2.77 9.19
C ALA A 117 6.46 2.86 10.69
N HIS A 118 7.74 2.89 11.07
CA HIS A 118 8.12 2.89 12.48
C HIS A 118 7.70 4.18 13.19
N LYS A 119 7.89 5.33 12.52
CA LYS A 119 7.48 6.64 13.04
C LYS A 119 6.00 6.66 13.36
N TYR A 120 5.17 6.31 12.37
CA TYR A 120 3.72 6.36 12.53
C TYR A 120 3.24 5.34 13.55
N MET A 121 3.78 4.13 13.53
CA MET A 121 3.44 3.10 14.50
C MET A 121 3.72 3.56 15.95
N ILE A 122 4.90 4.13 16.24
CA ILE A 122 5.20 4.64 17.58
C ILE A 122 4.23 5.77 17.97
N THR A 123 4.04 6.74 17.07
CA THR A 123 3.19 7.90 17.37
C THR A 123 1.73 7.53 17.59
N GLN A 124 1.20 6.55 16.84
CA GLN A 124 -0.17 6.07 16.97
C GLN A 124 -0.35 5.19 18.22
N THR A 125 0.61 4.31 18.50
CA THR A 125 0.54 3.39 19.65
C THR A 125 0.44 4.17 20.97
N PHE A 126 1.20 5.25 21.12
CA PHE A 126 1.24 6.04 22.36
C PHE A 126 0.43 7.33 22.29
N ILE A 127 -0.29 7.57 21.17
CA ILE A 127 -1.05 8.80 20.92
C ILE A 127 -0.19 10.03 21.25
N ILE A 128 1.03 10.06 20.71
CA ILE A 128 2.02 11.08 21.06
C ILE A 128 1.48 12.45 20.63
N PRO A 129 1.29 13.40 21.57
CA PRO A 129 0.80 14.72 21.22
C PRO A 129 1.75 15.42 20.24
N THR A 130 1.18 15.93 19.16
CA THR A 130 1.90 16.73 18.18
C THR A 130 1.59 18.20 18.46
N SER A 131 2.60 19.06 18.54
CA SER A 131 2.41 20.52 18.65
C SER A 131 1.97 21.16 17.33
N ASP A 132 1.16 20.47 16.52
CA ASP A 132 0.67 21.03 15.27
C ASP A 132 -0.45 22.05 15.55
N PRO A 133 -0.25 23.34 15.24
CA PRO A 133 -1.31 24.35 15.37
C PRO A 133 -2.38 24.24 14.28
N LYS A 134 -2.17 23.37 13.28
CA LYS A 134 -3.09 23.08 12.20
C LYS A 134 -3.47 21.61 12.24
N ASP A 135 -4.77 21.37 12.38
CA ASP A 135 -5.37 20.07 12.10
C ASP A 135 -5.00 19.65 10.66
N PRO A 136 -4.68 18.38 10.35
CA PRO A 136 -4.57 17.91 8.97
C PRO A 136 -5.80 18.23 8.10
N ASP A 137 -6.98 18.41 8.71
CA ASP A 137 -8.21 18.88 8.05
C ASP A 137 -8.29 20.42 7.94
N ALA A 138 -7.40 21.18 8.61
CA ALA A 138 -7.40 22.65 8.58
C ALA A 138 -6.89 23.21 7.24
N ASP A 139 -6.05 22.46 6.54
CA ASP A 139 -5.76 22.70 5.14
C ASP A 139 -6.54 21.67 4.33
N SER A 140 -7.76 22.04 3.89
CA SER A 140 -8.33 21.40 2.72
C SER A 140 -7.30 21.60 1.61
N HIS A 141 -6.59 20.53 1.24
CA HIS A 141 -6.10 20.49 -0.12
C HIS A 141 -7.37 20.68 -0.94
N GLU A 142 -7.45 21.77 -1.70
CA GLU A 142 -8.35 21.76 -2.84
C GLU A 142 -7.92 20.52 -3.63
N VAL A 143 -8.62 19.40 -3.42
CA VAL A 143 -8.94 18.52 -4.53
C VAL A 143 -9.60 19.51 -5.46
N GLN A 144 -8.84 19.99 -6.46
CA GLN A 144 -9.39 20.90 -7.44
C GLN A 144 -10.62 20.18 -7.97
N THR A 145 -11.78 20.61 -7.48
CA THR A 145 -13.06 20.11 -7.96
C THR A 145 -13.02 20.47 -9.42
N ARG A 146 -12.81 19.46 -10.26
CA ARG A 146 -13.05 19.58 -11.69
C ARG A 146 -14.50 20.02 -11.79
N ALA A 147 -14.71 21.31 -12.04
CA ALA A 147 -16.00 21.93 -11.96
C ALA A 147 -17.01 21.12 -12.77
N LYS A 148 -18.17 20.83 -12.17
CA LYS A 148 -19.33 20.32 -12.87
C LYS A 148 -19.69 21.33 -13.97
N ALA A 149 -19.43 20.97 -15.22
CA ALA A 149 -20.08 21.56 -16.37
C ALA A 149 -21.14 20.55 -16.85
N GLU A 150 -22.40 20.90 -16.65
CA GLU A 150 -23.54 20.24 -17.30
C GLU A 150 -23.66 20.68 -18.77
N PRO A 151 -24.44 19.96 -19.60
CA PRO A 151 -23.96 19.38 -20.84
C PRO A 151 -24.18 20.29 -22.05
N ASN A 152 -23.19 20.36 -22.95
CA ASN A 152 -23.47 20.61 -24.36
C ASN A 152 -22.53 19.84 -25.30
N LYS A 153 -23.13 19.44 -26.41
CA LYS A 153 -22.78 18.41 -27.42
C LYS A 153 -21.35 18.48 -28.01
N PRO A 154 -20.74 17.34 -28.40
CA PRO A 154 -19.30 17.23 -28.64
C PRO A 154 -18.84 17.63 -30.05
N GLU A 155 -17.79 18.45 -30.13
CA GLU A 155 -16.87 18.57 -31.28
C GLU A 155 -15.43 18.17 -30.87
N PRO A 156 -14.61 17.60 -31.78
CA PRO A 156 -13.55 16.68 -31.38
C PRO A 156 -12.11 17.25 -31.40
N ARG A 157 -11.38 16.95 -30.31
CA ARG A 157 -9.90 16.90 -30.07
C ARG A 157 -9.14 18.21 -29.80
N PRO A 158 -8.01 18.17 -29.03
CA PRO A 158 -7.33 17.03 -28.39
C PRO A 158 -7.23 17.12 -26.85
N ALA A 159 -7.39 15.96 -26.19
CA ALA A 159 -7.41 15.82 -24.73
C ALA A 159 -6.06 15.33 -24.15
N PRO A 160 -5.80 15.55 -22.84
CA PRO A 160 -4.56 15.19 -22.14
C PRO A 160 -4.41 13.67 -21.97
N GLU A 161 -3.17 13.19 -22.01
CA GLU A 161 -2.77 11.77 -22.04
C GLU A 161 -3.07 11.06 -20.71
N GLN A 162 -4.29 10.53 -20.62
CA GLN A 162 -4.60 9.27 -19.95
C GLN A 162 -3.63 8.20 -20.45
N ALA A 163 -3.26 7.20 -19.64
CA ALA A 163 -2.86 5.92 -20.22
C ALA A 163 -4.00 5.52 -21.15
N ALA A 164 -3.73 5.61 -22.45
CA ALA A 164 -4.76 5.60 -23.44
C ALA A 164 -5.60 4.33 -23.26
N ALA A 165 -6.94 4.47 -23.29
CA ALA A 165 -7.75 3.40 -23.85
C ALA A 165 -7.05 2.98 -25.15
N PRO A 166 -6.74 1.69 -25.35
CA PRO A 166 -5.83 1.24 -26.38
C PRO A 166 -6.23 1.89 -27.71
N THR A 167 -5.33 2.70 -28.26
CA THR A 167 -5.50 3.19 -29.63
C THR A 167 -5.59 1.97 -30.55
N ASN A 168 -6.36 2.08 -31.64
CA ASN A 168 -6.86 0.99 -32.50
C ASN A 168 -5.82 -0.01 -33.09
N GLY A 169 -4.57 -0.05 -32.62
CA GLY A 169 -3.56 -1.05 -32.91
C GLY A 169 -2.98 -1.83 -31.71
N ASP A 170 -3.21 -1.40 -30.46
CA ASP A 170 -2.56 -1.98 -29.26
C ASP A 170 -3.48 -2.74 -28.30
N THR A 171 -4.78 -2.80 -28.62
CA THR A 171 -5.72 -3.73 -27.97
C THR A 171 -5.25 -5.17 -28.14
N ALA A 172 -5.54 -6.01 -27.15
CA ALA A 172 -5.38 -7.45 -27.23
C ALA A 172 -5.92 -8.00 -28.56
N SER A 173 -5.09 -8.80 -29.24
CA SER A 173 -5.44 -9.38 -30.53
C SER A 173 -6.56 -10.41 -30.39
N LYS A 174 -7.30 -10.69 -31.48
CA LYS A 174 -8.33 -11.75 -31.50
C LYS A 174 -7.80 -13.10 -30.97
N PRO A 175 -6.58 -13.56 -31.35
CA PRO A 175 -6.00 -14.78 -30.78
C PRO A 175 -5.80 -14.70 -29.25
N GLN A 176 -5.34 -13.56 -28.72
CA GLN A 176 -5.13 -13.40 -27.28
C GLN A 176 -6.46 -13.42 -26.50
N LYS A 177 -7.48 -12.71 -26.98
CA LYS A 177 -8.81 -12.73 -26.36
C LYS A 177 -9.42 -14.13 -26.39
N SER A 178 -9.28 -14.84 -27.51
CA SER A 178 -9.70 -16.24 -27.64
C SER A 178 -8.93 -17.18 -26.72
N ALA A 179 -7.63 -16.93 -26.49
CA ALA A 179 -6.80 -17.73 -25.59
C ALA A 179 -7.24 -17.56 -24.12
N ILE A 180 -7.48 -16.32 -23.68
CA ILE A 180 -7.99 -16.04 -22.33
C ILE A 180 -9.32 -16.77 -22.13
N PHE A 181 -10.28 -16.58 -23.03
CA PHE A 181 -11.59 -17.24 -22.95
C PHE A 181 -11.50 -18.78 -22.96
N ALA A 182 -10.58 -19.35 -23.74
CA ALA A 182 -10.37 -20.78 -23.79
C ALA A 182 -9.74 -21.35 -22.50
N ILE A 183 -8.93 -20.55 -21.79
CA ILE A 183 -8.38 -20.94 -20.49
C ILE A 183 -9.44 -20.81 -19.39
N GLU A 184 -10.23 -19.73 -19.39
CA GLU A 184 -11.32 -19.52 -18.43
C GLU A 184 -12.36 -20.65 -18.46
N LYS A 185 -12.74 -21.12 -19.66
CA LYS A 185 -13.61 -22.30 -19.80
C LYS A 185 -13.05 -23.57 -19.14
N ARG A 186 -11.74 -23.68 -19.00
CA ARG A 186 -11.09 -24.83 -18.34
C ARG A 186 -10.99 -24.66 -16.82
N PHE A 187 -11.31 -23.47 -16.31
CA PHE A 187 -11.43 -23.23 -14.87
C PHE A 187 -12.78 -23.67 -14.32
N GLU A 188 -13.81 -23.82 -15.17
CA GLU A 188 -15.11 -24.35 -14.77
C GLU A 188 -14.98 -25.67 -13.98
N GLY A 189 -15.51 -25.68 -12.76
CA GLY A 189 -15.46 -26.83 -11.85
C GLY A 189 -14.20 -26.95 -11.00
N LYS A 190 -13.24 -26.01 -11.08
CA LYS A 190 -12.10 -25.95 -10.15
C LYS A 190 -12.52 -25.36 -8.79
N PRO A 191 -12.02 -25.87 -7.65
CA PRO A 191 -12.44 -25.40 -6.32
C PRO A 191 -12.22 -23.91 -6.05
N TRP A 192 -11.18 -23.32 -6.66
CA TRP A 192 -10.81 -21.91 -6.55
C TRP A 192 -11.49 -21.02 -7.61
N TYR A 193 -12.16 -21.62 -8.58
CA TYR A 193 -12.90 -20.87 -9.60
C TYR A 193 -14.35 -20.73 -9.17
N THR A 194 -14.73 -19.52 -8.78
CA THR A 194 -16.05 -19.26 -8.20
C THR A 194 -17.18 -19.28 -9.22
N GLY A 195 -16.88 -19.21 -10.53
CA GLY A 195 -17.87 -19.12 -11.60
C GLY A 195 -18.74 -17.85 -11.55
N GLU A 196 -18.40 -16.90 -10.68
CA GLU A 196 -19.15 -15.67 -10.51
C GLU A 196 -18.93 -14.70 -11.68
N PRO A 197 -19.96 -13.95 -12.10
CA PRO A 197 -19.79 -12.84 -13.03
C PRO A 197 -18.71 -11.87 -12.54
N GLY A 198 -17.73 -11.58 -13.39
CA GLY A 198 -16.62 -10.69 -13.07
C GLY A 198 -15.40 -11.36 -12.42
N PHE A 199 -15.29 -12.69 -12.38
CA PHE A 199 -14.03 -13.35 -11.97
C PHE A 199 -12.83 -12.82 -12.78
N PHE A 200 -13.00 -12.71 -14.11
CA PHE A 200 -12.01 -12.10 -15.00
C PHE A 200 -11.61 -10.70 -14.52
N ASP A 201 -12.60 -9.80 -14.34
CA ASP A 201 -12.39 -8.41 -13.94
C ASP A 201 -11.54 -8.31 -12.68
N HIS A 202 -11.82 -9.14 -11.68
CA HIS A 202 -11.13 -9.09 -10.40
C HIS A 202 -9.71 -9.63 -10.48
N VAL A 203 -9.53 -10.76 -11.15
CA VAL A 203 -8.19 -11.36 -11.30
C VAL A 203 -7.32 -10.51 -12.22
N ALA A 204 -7.87 -10.02 -13.34
CA ALA A 204 -7.15 -9.14 -14.25
C ALA A 204 -6.86 -7.78 -13.59
N SER A 205 -7.79 -7.22 -12.81
CA SER A 205 -7.54 -5.97 -12.08
C SER A 205 -6.50 -6.14 -10.98
N GLY A 206 -6.53 -7.24 -10.24
CA GLY A 206 -5.54 -7.59 -9.22
C GLY A 206 -4.15 -7.80 -9.82
N LEU A 207 -4.06 -8.57 -10.90
CA LEU A 207 -2.81 -8.84 -11.60
C LEU A 207 -2.19 -7.59 -12.26
N LEU A 208 -3.03 -6.69 -12.79
CA LEU A 208 -2.59 -5.52 -13.54
C LEU A 208 -2.56 -4.24 -12.71
N GLY A 209 -3.07 -4.26 -11.47
CA GLY A 209 -3.07 -3.12 -10.56
C GLY A 209 -3.92 -1.93 -11.03
N ARG A 210 -4.88 -2.15 -11.94
CA ARG A 210 -5.81 -1.14 -12.46
C ARG A 210 -7.17 -1.77 -12.78
N PRO A 211 -8.26 -1.00 -12.80
CA PRO A 211 -9.57 -1.54 -13.17
C PRO A 211 -9.57 -2.13 -14.60
N ILE A 212 -10.06 -3.36 -14.71
CA ILE A 212 -10.34 -4.11 -15.93
C ILE A 212 -11.76 -4.64 -15.81
N SER A 213 -12.59 -4.42 -16.82
CA SER A 213 -14.00 -4.85 -16.84
C SER A 213 -14.34 -5.74 -18.04
N SER A 214 -13.40 -5.90 -18.97
CA SER A 214 -13.56 -6.78 -20.13
C SER A 214 -12.22 -7.12 -20.78
N HIS A 215 -12.22 -8.17 -21.62
CA HIS A 215 -11.05 -8.53 -22.44
C HIS A 215 -10.64 -7.41 -23.41
N ASP A 216 -11.57 -6.49 -23.72
CA ASP A 216 -11.33 -5.36 -24.62
C ASP A 216 -10.51 -4.25 -23.95
N ASP A 217 -10.46 -4.22 -22.61
CA ASP A 217 -9.68 -3.25 -21.84
C ASP A 217 -8.18 -3.58 -21.79
N LEU A 218 -7.80 -4.76 -22.29
CA LEU A 218 -6.42 -5.25 -22.28
C LEU A 218 -5.64 -4.74 -23.50
N THR A 219 -4.41 -4.28 -23.26
CA THR A 219 -3.39 -4.17 -24.30
C THR A 219 -2.83 -5.55 -24.67
N LYS A 220 -2.12 -5.66 -25.80
CA LYS A 220 -1.45 -6.93 -26.17
C LYS A 220 -0.49 -7.43 -25.09
N ASN A 221 0.26 -6.55 -24.45
CA ASN A 221 1.22 -6.93 -23.40
C ASN A 221 0.51 -7.38 -22.13
N GLU A 222 -0.54 -6.69 -21.73
CA GLU A 222 -1.36 -7.09 -20.59
C GLU A 222 -2.09 -8.41 -20.85
N ALA A 223 -2.60 -8.61 -22.05
CA ALA A 223 -3.21 -9.88 -22.43
C ALA A 223 -2.23 -11.04 -22.38
N SER A 224 -0.97 -10.86 -22.82
CA SER A 224 0.06 -11.90 -22.66
C SER A 224 0.32 -12.21 -21.17
N ARG A 225 0.42 -11.19 -20.31
CA ARG A 225 0.59 -11.39 -18.85
C ARG A 225 -0.59 -12.12 -18.22
N VAL A 226 -1.82 -11.78 -18.62
CA VAL A 226 -3.04 -12.46 -18.16
C VAL A 226 -3.04 -13.92 -18.64
N ILE A 227 -2.67 -14.18 -19.90
CA ILE A 227 -2.56 -15.54 -20.45
C ILE A 227 -1.55 -16.37 -19.66
N ASP A 228 -0.35 -15.84 -19.40
CA ASP A 228 0.70 -16.55 -18.68
C ASP A 228 0.26 -16.89 -17.24
N PHE A 229 -0.36 -15.92 -16.55
CA PHE A 229 -0.91 -16.13 -15.21
C PHE A 229 -2.04 -17.18 -15.22
N TYR A 230 -2.93 -17.12 -16.22
CA TYR A 230 -4.04 -18.06 -16.34
C TYR A 230 -3.55 -19.47 -16.70
N GLN A 231 -2.46 -19.60 -17.45
CA GLN A 231 -1.81 -20.89 -17.70
C GLN A 231 -1.21 -21.47 -16.42
N ALA A 232 -0.52 -20.67 -15.60
CA ALA A 232 0.01 -21.11 -14.31
C ALA A 232 -1.12 -21.61 -13.38
N LEU A 233 -2.22 -20.86 -13.29
CA LEU A 233 -3.42 -21.27 -12.56
C LEU A 233 -4.01 -22.57 -13.09
N LYS A 234 -4.13 -22.69 -14.42
CA LYS A 234 -4.64 -23.91 -15.07
C LYS A 234 -3.82 -25.13 -14.71
N ASP A 235 -2.51 -24.97 -14.66
CA ASP A 235 -1.55 -26.05 -14.44
C ASP A 235 -1.37 -26.38 -12.94
N GLY A 236 -2.11 -25.67 -12.06
CA GLY A 236 -2.25 -26.01 -10.65
C GLY A 236 -1.21 -25.35 -9.75
N ASP A 237 -0.64 -24.22 -10.17
CA ASP A 237 0.32 -23.45 -9.37
C ASP A 237 -0.34 -22.94 -8.08
N SER A 238 0.16 -23.40 -6.93
CA SER A 238 -0.36 -23.07 -5.61
C SER A 238 -0.11 -21.62 -5.20
N GLU A 239 0.95 -20.99 -5.72
CA GLU A 239 1.24 -19.57 -5.48
C GLU A 239 0.26 -18.70 -6.24
N ALA A 240 0.03 -19.01 -7.52
CA ALA A 240 -0.97 -18.31 -8.33
C ALA A 240 -2.39 -18.47 -7.75
N ALA A 241 -2.75 -19.67 -7.28
CA ALA A 241 -4.03 -19.92 -6.62
C ALA A 241 -4.18 -19.10 -5.32
N GLY A 242 -3.13 -19.02 -4.50
CA GLY A 242 -3.12 -18.20 -3.29
C GLY A 242 -3.23 -16.70 -3.57
N GLN A 243 -2.66 -16.20 -4.67
CA GLN A 243 -2.82 -14.81 -5.11
C GLN A 243 -4.27 -14.50 -5.50
N VAL A 244 -4.93 -15.42 -6.23
CA VAL A 244 -6.36 -15.28 -6.58
C VAL A 244 -7.22 -15.27 -5.33
N GLU A 245 -6.99 -16.17 -4.37
CA GLU A 245 -7.70 -16.16 -3.09
C GLU A 245 -7.50 -14.84 -2.34
N GLY A 246 -6.28 -14.31 -2.30
CA GLY A 246 -5.98 -13.01 -1.68
C GLY A 246 -6.76 -11.84 -2.30
N TRP A 247 -6.89 -11.81 -3.63
CA TRP A 247 -7.65 -10.77 -4.33
C TRP A 247 -9.16 -10.93 -4.17
N LEU A 248 -9.66 -12.17 -4.08
CA LEU A 248 -11.09 -12.44 -3.89
C LEU A 248 -11.54 -12.24 -2.44
N ILE A 249 -10.73 -12.57 -1.44
CA ILE A 249 -11.02 -12.32 -0.01
C ILE A 249 -11.11 -10.82 0.28
N GLY A 250 -10.36 -9.99 -0.45
CA GLY A 250 -10.46 -8.53 -0.39
C GLY A 250 -11.82 -7.94 -0.80
N LYS A 251 -12.78 -8.74 -1.30
CA LYS A 251 -14.18 -8.33 -1.53
C LYS A 251 -15.05 -8.34 -0.27
N ALA A 252 -14.71 -9.14 0.75
CA ALA A 252 -15.54 -9.32 1.93
C ALA A 252 -15.01 -8.46 3.09
N SER A 253 -14.99 -7.14 2.92
CA SER A 253 -14.72 -6.15 3.98
C SER A 253 -15.33 -4.81 3.60
#